data_AF-A0A6A6NAN9-F1
#
_entry.id   AF-A0A6A6NAN9-F1
#
_cell.length_a   1.000
_cell.length_b   1.000
_cell.length_c   1.000
_cell.angle_alpha   90.00
_cell.angle_beta   90.00
_cell.angle_gamma   90.00
#
_symmetry.space_group_name_H-M   'P 1'
#
loop_
_entity.id
_entity.type
_entity.pdbx_description
1 polymer ?
#
loop_
_entity_poly.entity_id
_entity_poly.type
_entity_poly.pdbx_seq_one_letter_code
_entity_poly.pdbx_strand_id
1 'polypeptide(L)'
;MQAYLKAFDLWDAMEKSQDPPQLPDDPSLVHIKNHREEKSRKFRALTCIHSAMSETIFIRIMACETAKEAWDKIKEEFQGTEKTKQMKLLTLKREYENLKMKETKSIKDYTSRLMEVVQVIRVNILRKFPCP
;
A
#
# COMPACT_ATOMS: atom_id res chain seq x y z
N MET A 1 -7.30 7.75 0.29
CA MET A 1 -6.03 8.51 0.39
C MET A 1 -5.37 8.77 -0.97
N GLN A 2 -5.18 7.78 -1.85
CA GLN A 2 -4.46 7.98 -3.12
C GLN A 2 -5.03 9.11 -3.99
N ALA A 3 -6.35 9.13 -4.22
CA ALA A 3 -7.01 10.20 -4.98
C ALA A 3 -6.81 11.59 -4.33
N TYR A 4 -6.85 11.66 -2.98
CA TYR A 4 -6.60 12.88 -2.23
C TYR A 4 -5.17 13.38 -2.45
N LEU A 5 -4.15 12.54 -2.22
CA LEU A 5 -2.75 12.94 -2.43
C LEU A 5 -2.45 13.33 -3.88
N LYS A 6 -3.09 12.69 -4.86
CA LYS A 6 -2.99 13.09 -6.27
C LYS A 6 -3.62 14.45 -6.54
N ALA A 7 -4.77 14.75 -5.93
CA ALA A 7 -5.44 16.05 -6.09
C ALA A 7 -4.63 17.23 -5.52
N PHE A 8 -3.69 16.96 -4.59
CA PHE A 8 -2.81 17.97 -3.99
C PHE A 8 -1.36 17.92 -4.51
N ASP A 9 -1.08 17.15 -5.57
CA ASP A 9 0.27 16.96 -6.12
C ASP A 9 1.31 16.44 -5.09
N LEU A 10 0.84 15.63 -4.15
CA LEU A 10 1.65 15.04 -3.07
C LEU A 10 1.95 13.55 -3.28
N TRP A 11 1.35 12.91 -4.30
CA TRP A 11 1.52 11.48 -4.54
C TRP A 11 2.99 11.11 -4.78
N ASP A 12 3.68 11.84 -5.66
CA ASP A 12 5.09 11.59 -5.96
C ASP A 12 6.00 11.78 -4.74
N ALA A 13 5.69 12.77 -3.90
CA ALA A 13 6.43 13.02 -2.66
C ALA A 13 6.22 11.92 -1.61
N MET A 14 5.11 11.19 -1.69
CA MET A 14 4.84 10.00 -0.87
C MET A 14 5.50 8.75 -1.46
N GLU A 15 5.57 8.60 -2.79
CA GLU A 15 6.11 7.41 -3.44
C GLU A 15 7.64 7.41 -3.51
N LYS A 16 8.25 8.58 -3.75
CA LYS A 16 9.71 8.77 -3.81
C LYS A 16 10.25 9.05 -2.40
N SER A 17 10.92 8.05 -1.80
CA SER A 17 11.65 8.26 -0.53
C SER A 17 12.93 9.09 -0.71
N GLN A 18 13.49 9.09 -1.93
CA GLN A 18 14.79 9.68 -2.22
C GLN A 18 14.80 11.19 -2.05
N ASP A 19 15.82 11.73 -1.39
CA ASP A 19 15.99 13.17 -1.22
C ASP A 19 16.21 13.90 -2.54
N PRO A 20 15.74 15.17 -2.63
CA PRO A 20 15.98 15.96 -3.82
C PRO A 20 17.48 15.97 -4.11
N PRO A 21 17.89 15.90 -5.40
CA PRO A 21 19.30 16.00 -5.78
C PRO A 21 19.96 17.21 -5.11
N GLN A 22 21.23 17.07 -4.78
CA GLN A 22 22.02 18.19 -4.27
C GLN A 22 22.01 19.31 -5.32
N LEU A 23 21.97 20.55 -4.83
CA LEU A 23 22.03 21.71 -5.70
C LEU A 23 23.37 21.72 -6.47
N PRO A 24 23.38 22.18 -7.73
CA PRO A 24 24.62 22.43 -8.46
C PRO A 24 25.53 23.43 -7.74
N ASP A 25 26.82 23.43 -8.04
CA ASP A 25 27.80 24.35 -7.44
C ASP A 25 27.48 25.84 -7.71
N ASP A 26 26.85 26.14 -8.85
CA ASP A 26 26.29 27.46 -9.18
C ASP A 26 24.77 27.37 -9.40
N PRO A 27 23.96 27.44 -8.32
CA PRO A 27 22.53 27.24 -8.41
C PRO A 27 21.81 28.53 -8.80
N SER A 28 21.05 28.49 -9.90
CA SER A 28 20.09 29.54 -10.22
C SER A 28 19.00 29.67 -9.15
N LEU A 29 18.37 30.85 -9.05
CA LEU A 29 17.21 31.08 -8.18
C LEU A 29 16.08 30.07 -8.42
N VAL A 30 15.91 29.60 -9.66
CA VAL A 30 14.91 28.59 -10.02
C VAL A 30 15.27 27.24 -9.40
N HIS A 31 16.53 26.83 -9.43
CA HIS A 31 16.99 25.59 -8.81
C HIS A 31 16.78 25.60 -7.30
N ILE A 32 17.12 26.70 -6.63
CA ILE A 32 16.93 26.87 -5.18
C ILE A 32 15.45 26.79 -4.81
N LYS A 33 14.59 27.50 -5.55
CA LYS A 33 13.14 27.51 -5.34
C LYS A 33 12.56 26.10 -5.47
N ASN A 34 12.86 25.41 -6.57
CA ASN A 34 12.35 24.07 -6.85
C ASN A 34 12.80 23.06 -5.78
N HIS A 35 14.07 23.09 -5.38
CA HIS A 35 14.59 22.20 -4.33
C HIS A 35 13.87 22.42 -2.99
N ARG A 36 13.64 23.69 -2.61
CA ARG A 36 12.87 24.04 -1.40
C ARG A 36 11.42 23.55 -1.49
N GLU A 37 10.77 23.74 -2.63
CA GLU A 37 9.39 23.29 -2.85
C GLU A 37 9.28 21.76 -2.79
N GLU A 38 10.22 21.04 -3.39
CA GLU A 38 10.26 19.57 -3.35
C GLU A 38 10.44 19.04 -1.93
N LYS A 39 11.36 19.63 -1.17
CA LYS A 39 11.54 19.31 0.26
C LYS A 39 10.27 19.61 1.07
N SER A 40 9.60 20.73 0.81
CA SER A 40 8.34 21.08 1.50
C SER A 40 7.21 20.10 1.17
N ARG A 41 7.10 19.65 -0.09
CA ARG A 41 6.07 18.68 -0.51
C ARG A 41 6.18 17.35 0.25
N LYS A 42 7.39 16.86 0.54
CA LYS A 42 7.58 15.66 1.37
C LYS A 42 6.98 15.80 2.77
N PHE A 43 7.28 16.90 3.46
CA PHE A 43 6.72 17.14 4.79
C PHE A 43 5.21 17.34 4.74
N ARG A 44 4.69 18.04 3.73
CA ARG A 44 3.24 18.19 3.52
C ARG A 44 2.56 16.85 3.32
N ALA A 45 3.14 15.95 2.54
CA ALA A 45 2.60 14.60 2.34
C ALA A 45 2.53 13.83 3.68
N LEU A 46 3.58 13.89 4.50
CA LEU A 46 3.61 13.25 5.81
C LEU A 46 2.57 13.85 6.76
N THR A 47 2.48 15.19 6.82
CA THR A 47 1.46 15.89 7.61
C THR A 47 0.05 15.51 7.15
N CYS A 48 -0.21 15.46 5.84
CA CYS A 48 -1.51 15.03 5.32
C CYS A 48 -1.86 13.59 5.76
N ILE A 49 -0.88 12.69 5.79
CA ILE A 49 -1.08 11.33 6.33
C ILE A 49 -1.43 11.42 7.81
N HIS A 50 -0.64 12.10 8.63
CA HIS A 50 -0.89 12.25 10.06
C HIS A 50 -2.26 12.82 10.38
N SER A 51 -2.67 13.90 9.69
CA SER A 51 -3.94 14.59 9.93
C SER A 51 -5.17 13.77 9.51
N ALA A 52 -5.02 12.83 8.58
CA ALA A 52 -6.12 11.99 8.12
C ALA A 52 -6.37 10.76 9.01
N MET A 53 -5.46 10.45 9.94
CA MET A 53 -5.52 9.24 10.76
C MET A 53 -6.19 9.51 12.11
N SER A 54 -6.82 8.47 12.67
CA SER A 54 -7.26 8.50 14.07
C SER A 54 -6.05 8.51 15.01
N GLU A 55 -6.25 8.97 16.25
CA GLU A 55 -5.20 9.03 17.27
C GLU A 55 -4.47 7.70 17.46
N THR A 56 -5.21 6.58 17.47
CA THR A 56 -4.64 5.24 17.61
C THR A 56 -3.67 4.88 16.48
N ILE A 57 -4.00 5.24 15.25
CA ILE A 57 -3.13 4.97 14.09
C ILE A 57 -1.99 5.99 14.05
N PHE A 58 -2.25 7.25 14.41
CA PHE A 58 -1.24 8.30 14.52
C PHE A 58 -0.10 7.89 15.45
N ILE A 59 -0.39 7.39 16.66
CA ILE A 59 0.62 6.94 17.63
C ILE A 59 1.54 5.85 17.03
N ARG A 60 1.02 5.01 16.12
CA ARG A 60 1.81 3.95 15.48
C ARG A 60 2.77 4.48 14.41
N ILE A 61 2.42 5.58 13.75
CA ILE A 61 3.16 6.12 12.60
C ILE A 61 3.91 7.41 12.91
N MET A 62 3.72 8.03 14.08
CA MET A 62 4.33 9.32 14.44
C MET A 62 5.86 9.29 14.46
N ALA A 63 6.46 8.12 14.65
CA ALA A 63 7.91 7.93 14.61
C ALA A 63 8.48 7.77 13.18
N CYS A 64 7.62 7.66 12.16
CA CYS A 64 8.06 7.54 10.78
C CYS A 64 8.56 8.89 10.27
N GLU A 65 9.74 8.88 9.65
CA GLU A 65 10.41 10.11 9.19
C GLU A 65 9.94 10.54 7.80
N THR A 66 9.37 9.61 7.03
CA THR A 66 8.93 9.86 5.66
C THR A 66 7.47 9.50 5.46
N ALA A 67 6.80 10.23 4.56
CA ALA A 67 5.44 9.92 4.12
C ALA A 67 5.32 8.48 3.58
N LYS A 68 6.38 8.00 2.92
CA LYS A 68 6.47 6.65 2.38
C LYS A 68 6.43 5.59 3.46
N GLU A 69 7.25 5.74 4.48
CA GLU A 69 7.33 4.82 5.62
C GLU A 69 5.99 4.78 6.38
N ALA A 70 5.42 5.94 6.70
CA ALA A 70 4.11 6.02 7.34
C ALA A 70 3.01 5.33 6.50
N TRP A 71 3.01 5.57 5.18
CA TRP A 71 2.07 4.94 4.26
C TRP A 71 2.24 3.41 4.17
N ASP A 72 3.48 2.92 4.13
CA ASP A 72 3.77 1.49 4.09
C ASP A 72 3.36 0.80 5.40
N LYS A 73 3.61 1.43 6.55
CA LYS A 73 3.17 0.94 7.87
C LYS A 73 1.65 0.86 7.99
N ILE A 74 0.92 1.86 7.49
CA ILE A 74 -0.54 1.83 7.40
C ILE A 74 -1.00 0.64 6.53
N LYS A 75 -0.38 0.43 5.37
CA LYS A 75 -0.73 -0.72 4.51
C LYS A 75 -0.48 -2.05 5.22
N GLU A 76 0.61 -2.19 5.96
CA GLU A 76 0.89 -3.41 6.72
C GLU A 76 -0.12 -3.64 7.84
N GLU A 77 -0.51 -2.60 8.56
CA GLU A 77 -1.51 -2.67 9.64
C GLU A 77 -2.86 -3.20 9.13
N PHE A 78 -3.34 -2.68 7.99
CA PHE A 78 -4.67 -3.02 7.47
C PHE A 78 -4.70 -4.19 6.49
N GLN A 79 -3.62 -4.42 5.73
CA GLN A 79 -3.57 -5.47 4.72
C GLN A 79 -2.73 -6.69 5.15
N GLY A 80 -2.09 -6.60 6.31
CA GLY A 80 -1.09 -7.56 6.77
C GLY A 80 0.26 -7.39 6.07
N THR A 81 1.29 -7.92 6.72
CA THR A 81 2.63 -8.02 6.14
C THR A 81 2.65 -9.00 4.97
N GLU A 82 3.70 -8.93 4.15
CA GLU A 82 3.91 -9.87 3.06
C GLU A 82 3.94 -11.33 3.56
N LYS A 83 4.50 -11.59 4.73
CA LYS A 83 4.49 -12.91 5.37
C LYS A 83 3.06 -13.39 5.68
N THR A 84 2.22 -12.53 6.25
CA THR A 84 0.81 -12.86 6.54
C THR A 84 0.03 -13.12 5.25
N LYS A 85 0.28 -12.34 4.19
CA LYS A 85 -0.32 -12.55 2.86
C LYS A 85 0.11 -13.89 2.25
N GLN A 86 1.39 -14.23 2.32
CA GLN A 86 1.92 -15.52 1.84
C GLN A 86 1.35 -16.70 2.61
N MET A 87 1.26 -16.60 3.94
CA MET A 87 0.64 -17.63 4.76
C MET A 87 -0.84 -17.83 4.38
N LYS A 88 -1.60 -16.74 4.19
CA LYS A 88 -2.99 -16.79 3.74
C LYS A 88 -3.13 -17.46 2.37
N LEU A 89 -2.24 -17.14 1.43
CA LEU A 89 -2.21 -17.77 0.10
C LEU A 89 -1.93 -19.27 0.21
N LEU A 90 -0.98 -19.69 1.05
CA LEU A 90 -0.65 -21.10 1.26
C LEU A 90 -1.82 -21.88 1.87
N THR A 91 -2.51 -21.30 2.86
CA THR A 91 -3.74 -21.87 3.42
C THR A 91 -4.83 -22.04 2.36
N LEU A 92 -5.03 -21.05 1.49
CA LEU A 92 -6.03 -21.12 0.42
C LEU A 92 -5.69 -22.16 -0.65
N LYS A 93 -4.41 -22.30 -1.02
CA LYS A 93 -3.96 -23.36 -1.94
C LYS A 93 -4.26 -24.75 -1.36
N ARG A 94 -3.99 -24.94 -0.07
CA ARG A 94 -4.32 -26.20 0.62
C ARG A 94 -5.83 -26.43 0.69
N GLU A 95 -6.62 -25.38 0.95
CA GLU A 95 -8.08 -25.48 0.93
C GLU A 95 -8.59 -25.90 -0.46
N TYR A 96 -8.03 -25.31 -1.52
CA TYR A 96 -8.36 -25.65 -2.89
C TYR A 96 -8.03 -27.11 -3.23
N GLU A 97 -6.82 -27.57 -2.89
CA GLU A 97 -6.38 -28.96 -3.10
C GLU A 97 -7.27 -29.97 -2.35
N ASN A 98 -7.74 -29.60 -1.15
CA ASN A 98 -8.62 -30.43 -0.34
C ASN A 98 -10.11 -30.22 -0.64
N LEU A 99 -10.46 -29.31 -1.57
CA LEU A 99 -11.85 -29.00 -1.85
C LEU A 99 -12.50 -30.20 -2.55
N LYS A 100 -13.49 -30.78 -1.88
CA LYS A 100 -14.27 -31.91 -2.40
C LYS A 100 -15.75 -31.63 -2.17
N MET A 101 -16.57 -32.02 -3.14
CA MET A 101 -18.02 -31.95 -2.98
C MET A 101 -18.44 -32.95 -1.90
N LYS A 102 -19.26 -32.49 -0.94
CA LYS A 102 -19.85 -33.36 0.08
C LYS A 102 -21.19 -33.86 -0.43
N GLU A 103 -21.54 -35.10 -0.10
CA GLU A 103 -22.81 -35.74 -0.50
C GLU A 103 -24.05 -34.96 -0.02
N THR A 104 -23.92 -34.23 1.09
CA THR A 104 -25.00 -33.43 1.70
C THR A 104 -25.14 -32.02 1.15
N LYS A 105 -24.26 -31.57 0.25
CA LYS A 105 -24.27 -30.20 -0.30
C LYS A 105 -24.69 -30.19 -1.76
N SER A 106 -25.38 -29.14 -2.18
CA SER A 106 -25.76 -28.98 -3.58
C SER A 106 -24.54 -28.67 -4.46
N ILE A 107 -24.66 -28.96 -5.76
CA ILE A 107 -23.65 -28.58 -6.77
C ILE A 107 -23.42 -27.06 -6.74
N LYS A 108 -24.50 -26.28 -6.57
CA LYS A 108 -24.44 -24.83 -6.48
C LYS A 108 -23.55 -24.38 -5.32
N ASP A 109 -23.71 -24.96 -4.13
CA ASP A 109 -22.91 -24.60 -2.96
C ASP A 109 -21.42 -24.92 -3.16
N TYR A 110 -21.14 -26.06 -3.79
CA TYR A 110 -19.77 -26.45 -4.13
C TYR A 110 -19.14 -25.48 -5.12
N THR A 111 -19.83 -25.17 -6.23
CA THR A 111 -19.32 -24.25 -7.26
C THR A 111 -19.15 -22.83 -6.74
N SER A 112 -20.05 -22.33 -5.88
CA SER A 112 -19.90 -21.05 -5.19
C SER A 112 -18.64 -21.03 -4.33
N ARG A 113 -18.41 -22.07 -3.52
CA ARG A 113 -17.22 -22.14 -2.66
C ARG A 113 -15.93 -22.23 -3.47
N LEU A 114 -15.94 -23.02 -4.55
CA LEU A 114 -14.80 -23.13 -5.47
C LEU A 114 -14.46 -21.76 -6.07
N MET A 115 -15.47 -21.02 -6.56
CA MET A 115 -15.28 -19.68 -7.11
C MET A 115 -14.73 -18.70 -6.07
N GLU A 116 -15.23 -18.73 -4.84
CA GLU A 116 -14.70 -17.90 -3.75
C GLU A 116 -13.20 -18.14 -3.53
N VAL A 117 -12.78 -19.41 -3.38
CA VAL A 117 -11.39 -19.77 -3.12
C VAL A 117 -10.49 -19.36 -4.30
N VAL A 118 -10.90 -19.68 -5.53
CA VAL A 118 -10.16 -19.32 -6.75
C VAL A 118 -10.03 -17.81 -6.91
N GLN A 119 -11.12 -17.07 -6.68
CA GLN A 119 -11.11 -15.61 -6.83
C GLN A 119 -10.19 -14.96 -5.80
N VAL A 120 -10.21 -15.42 -4.55
CA VAL A 120 -9.32 -14.89 -3.52
C VAL A 120 -7.85 -15.23 -3.85
N ILE A 121 -7.55 -16.44 -4.30
CA ILE A 121 -6.19 -16.81 -4.75
C ILE A 121 -5.73 -15.88 -5.88
N ARG A 122 -6.58 -15.68 -6.90
CA ARG A 122 -6.29 -14.81 -8.05
C ARG A 122 -5.97 -13.38 -7.62
N VAL A 123 -6.78 -12.78 -6.76
CA VAL A 123 -6.56 -11.41 -6.27
C VAL A 123 -5.25 -11.30 -5.47
N ASN A 124 -4.92 -12.30 -4.65
CA ASN A 124 -3.67 -12.30 -3.89
C ASN A 124 -2.42 -12.47 -4.77
N ILE A 125 -2.53 -13.12 -5.93
CA ILE A 125 -1.44 -13.25 -6.91
C ILE A 125 -1.32 -11.98 -7.76
N LEU A 126 -2.43 -11.44 -8.27
CA LEU A 126 -2.42 -10.24 -9.13
C LEU A 126 -1.93 -8.98 -8.41
N ARG A 127 -2.09 -8.87 -7.09
CA ARG A 127 -1.51 -7.77 -6.30
C ARG A 127 0.02 -7.77 -6.26
N LYS A 128 0.70 -8.86 -6.65
CA LYS A 128 2.17 -8.92 -6.77
C LYS A 128 2.70 -8.41 -8.11
N PHE A 129 1.84 -8.30 -9.12
CA PHE A 129 2.22 -7.88 -10.47
C PHE A 129 1.20 -6.84 -10.95
N PRO A 130 1.40 -5.55 -10.68
CA PRO A 130 0.74 -4.55 -11.51
C PRO A 130 1.18 -4.81 -12.96
N CYS A 131 0.23 -4.99 -13.87
CA CYS A 131 0.55 -4.99 -15.30
C CYS A 131 1.33 -3.70 -15.63
N PRO A 132 2.34 -3.79 -16.52
CA PRO A 132 3.15 -2.65 -16.94
C PRO A 132 2.31 -1.51 -17.54
#